data_AF-A0A5J4TW44-F1
#
_entry.id   AF-A0A5J4TW44-F1
#
_cell.length_a   1.000
_cell.length_b   1.000
_cell.length_c   1.000
_cell.angle_alpha   90.00
_cell.angle_beta   90.00
_cell.angle_gamma   90.00
#
_symmetry.space_group_name_H-M   'P 1'
#
loop_
_entity.id
_entity.type
_entity.pdbx_description
1 polymer ?
#
loop_
_entity_poly.entity_id
_entity_poly.type
_entity_poly.pdbx_seq_one_letter_code
_entity_poly.pdbx_strand_id
1 'polypeptide(L)'
;MKAIYGIGDIHLAGYPEWIFKVGDKFIEWLDSFYFGDKKESEVILTGDVTSKDLLPGLIIDQLERLIEVLERKFSHIYICMGNHDLKKWHGKLQHPLIAIGKRPSITVIEKHGTIKTPLGFNVLFLPFQKITGTNCEDFYNSMPPEFTIPYDVIVGHFAKKDNFLYKKGVNTDLFKTREWFLGHIHNRPEKEYLGSVYSLNPTEEKCKYPRCMKKVTKENIEDINLPKFLTYKTIAYPDKPTLDSSMVEVFTVKNCPNKLAAQEYYKELFIKGIEKEKEDIKDVTVTTTSDKTFKNYHEAFDSWISETGTKVSRQVYKLVNSMLKETEEN
;
A
#
# COMPACT_ATOMS: atom_id res chain seq x y z
N MET A 1 27.67 18.23 -0.45
CA MET A 1 26.66 18.74 -1.42
C MET A 1 25.30 18.55 -0.79
N LYS A 2 24.51 19.63 -0.69
CA LYS A 2 23.20 19.60 -0.03
C LYS A 2 22.18 18.78 -0.83
N ALA A 3 21.44 17.91 -0.14
CA ALA A 3 20.50 16.99 -0.74
C ALA A 3 19.21 16.88 0.07
N ILE A 4 18.10 16.67 -0.63
CA ILE A 4 16.83 16.26 -0.04
C ILE A 4 16.42 14.90 -0.59
N TYR A 5 16.09 13.98 0.31
CA TYR A 5 15.74 12.60 -0.01
C TYR A 5 14.22 12.40 0.11
N GLY A 6 13.63 11.60 -0.78
CA GLY A 6 12.23 11.22 -0.74
C GLY A 6 12.09 9.72 -0.52
N ILE A 7 11.30 9.31 0.47
CA ILE A 7 10.93 7.92 0.76
C ILE A 7 9.41 7.81 0.77
N GLY A 8 8.87 6.84 0.01
CA GLY A 8 7.42 6.61 -0.09
C GLY A 8 6.92 5.47 0.80
N ASP A 9 5.64 5.58 1.17
CA ASP A 9 4.74 4.51 1.62
C ASP A 9 5.42 3.35 2.38
N ILE A 10 5.80 3.60 3.64
CA ILE A 10 6.53 2.62 4.47
C ILE A 10 5.57 1.55 5.02
N HIS A 11 4.34 1.93 5.41
CA HIS A 11 3.28 1.03 5.87
C HIS A 11 3.69 0.09 7.02
N LEU A 12 4.37 0.60 8.06
CA LEU A 12 4.67 -0.19 9.24
C LEU A 12 3.39 -0.79 9.85
N ALA A 13 3.38 -2.10 10.10
CA ALA A 13 2.23 -2.82 10.63
C ALA A 13 2.63 -4.10 11.36
N GLY A 14 1.91 -4.41 12.44
CA GLY A 14 2.17 -5.60 13.28
C GLY A 14 1.48 -6.86 12.78
N TYR A 15 0.62 -6.74 11.76
CA TYR A 15 -0.06 -7.86 11.15
C TYR A 15 -0.27 -7.65 9.66
N PRO A 16 -0.05 -8.70 8.85
CA PRO A 16 0.57 -9.99 9.21
C PRO A 16 2.05 -9.87 9.63
N GLU A 17 2.55 -10.82 10.45
CA GLU A 17 3.90 -10.79 11.06
C GLU A 17 5.03 -10.53 10.06
N TRP A 18 4.91 -11.04 8.83
CA TRP A 18 5.90 -10.79 7.79
C TRP A 18 6.06 -9.31 7.45
N ILE A 19 5.01 -8.48 7.55
CA ILE A 19 5.13 -7.03 7.34
C ILE A 19 6.10 -6.42 8.36
N PHE A 20 5.97 -6.82 9.62
CA PHE A 20 6.85 -6.36 10.68
C PHE A 20 8.32 -6.74 10.39
N LYS A 21 8.60 -7.99 10.00
CA LYS A 21 9.95 -8.43 9.64
C LYS A 21 10.54 -7.71 8.42
N VAL A 22 9.70 -7.39 7.44
CA VAL A 22 10.13 -6.60 6.28
C VAL A 22 10.46 -5.16 6.69
N GLY A 23 9.67 -4.56 7.58
CA GLY A 23 9.96 -3.26 8.18
C GLY A 23 11.33 -3.24 8.88
N ASP A 24 11.66 -4.29 9.64
CA ASP A 24 12.97 -4.41 10.29
C ASP A 24 14.12 -4.46 9.27
N LYS A 25 14.00 -5.28 8.21
CA LYS A 25 15.01 -5.34 7.15
C LYS A 25 15.19 -3.99 6.44
N PHE A 26 14.11 -3.24 6.23
CA PHE A 26 14.20 -1.90 5.66
C PHE A 26 14.95 -0.93 6.58
N ILE A 27 14.63 -0.92 7.88
CA ILE A 27 15.30 -0.07 8.87
C ILE A 27 16.79 -0.43 8.99
N GLU A 28 17.13 -1.71 9.00
CA GLU A 28 18.53 -2.19 9.00
C GLU A 28 19.29 -1.70 7.76
N TRP A 29 18.69 -1.83 6.58
CA TRP A 29 19.29 -1.30 5.36
C TRP A 29 19.48 0.22 5.43
N LEU A 30 18.44 0.94 5.87
CA LEU A 30 18.47 2.39 6.00
C LEU A 30 19.58 2.86 6.95
N ASP A 31 19.80 2.14 8.06
CA ASP A 31 20.88 2.41 9.00
C ASP A 31 22.26 2.11 8.41
N SER A 32 22.38 1.08 7.58
CA SER A 32 23.63 0.75 6.90
C SER A 32 23.97 1.70 5.75
N PHE A 33 22.96 2.33 5.13
CA PHE A 33 23.15 3.16 3.95
C PHE A 33 23.87 4.48 4.30
N TYR A 34 24.82 4.88 3.46
CA TYR A 34 25.56 6.13 3.62
C TYR A 34 24.93 7.25 2.81
N PHE A 35 24.37 8.23 3.51
CA PHE A 35 23.70 9.39 2.93
C PHE A 35 24.62 10.58 2.68
N GLY A 36 25.88 10.52 3.14
CA GLY A 36 26.75 11.69 3.23
C GLY A 36 26.74 12.29 4.63
N ASP A 37 27.11 13.57 4.73
CA ASP A 37 27.06 14.32 5.99
C ASP A 37 25.58 14.61 6.36
N LYS A 38 25.23 14.33 7.62
CA LYS A 38 23.93 14.65 8.22
C LYS A 38 23.55 16.11 8.00
N LYS A 39 24.50 17.04 8.15
CA LYS A 39 24.26 18.49 8.02
C LYS A 39 23.96 18.93 6.58
N GLU A 40 24.18 18.06 5.61
CA GLU A 40 23.91 18.31 4.20
C GLU A 40 22.72 17.51 3.67
N SER A 41 22.00 16.78 4.53
CA SER A 41 20.97 15.84 4.12
C SER A 41 19.67 16.06 4.88
N GLU A 42 18.57 16.29 4.14
CA GLU A 42 17.20 16.31 4.67
C GLU A 42 16.40 15.16 4.07
N VAL A 43 15.35 14.70 4.74
CA VAL A 43 14.49 13.63 4.23
C VAL A 43 13.01 14.01 4.31
N ILE A 44 12.25 13.57 3.31
CA ILE A 44 10.80 13.66 3.25
C ILE A 44 10.22 12.25 3.17
N LEU A 45 9.31 11.94 4.10
CA LEU A 45 8.42 10.78 4.02
C LEU A 45 7.11 11.21 3.37
N THR A 46 6.70 10.57 2.28
CA THR A 46 5.51 10.98 1.50
C THR A 46 4.20 10.41 2.04
N GLY A 47 4.14 10.12 3.33
CA GLY A 47 2.94 9.62 4.01
C GLY A 47 2.84 8.11 4.08
N ASP A 48 1.78 7.66 4.73
CA ASP A 48 1.50 6.26 5.03
C ASP A 48 2.68 5.58 5.72
N VAL A 49 3.20 6.24 6.77
CA VAL A 49 4.29 5.71 7.58
C VAL A 49 3.80 4.47 8.33
N THR A 50 2.52 4.45 8.74
CA THR A 50 1.90 3.31 9.45
C THR A 50 0.61 2.86 8.77
N SER A 51 0.33 1.55 8.70
CA SER A 51 -0.78 1.05 7.87
C SER A 51 -2.12 0.85 8.59
N LYS A 52 -2.14 0.34 9.84
CA LYS A 52 -3.37 -0.10 10.55
C LYS A 52 -3.95 0.90 11.56
N ASP A 53 -5.27 0.82 11.78
CA ASP A 53 -6.06 1.69 12.70
C ASP A 53 -5.60 1.61 14.15
N LEU A 54 -5.25 0.41 14.59
CA LEU A 54 -4.63 0.18 15.88
C LEU A 54 -3.13 0.04 15.67
N LEU A 55 -2.35 0.71 16.52
CA LEU A 55 -0.90 0.61 16.57
C LEU A 55 -0.51 -0.16 17.83
N PRO A 56 -0.19 -1.45 17.71
CA PRO A 56 0.39 -2.21 18.81
C PRO A 56 1.69 -1.56 19.30
N GLY A 57 2.05 -1.78 20.57
CA GLY A 57 3.30 -1.27 21.14
C GLY A 57 4.52 -1.62 20.30
N LEU A 58 4.58 -2.84 19.75
CA LEU A 58 5.68 -3.28 18.89
C LEU A 58 5.86 -2.39 17.63
N ILE A 59 4.78 -1.82 17.09
CA ILE A 59 4.84 -0.92 15.92
C ILE A 59 5.22 0.50 16.32
N ILE A 60 4.88 0.91 17.53
CA ILE A 60 5.42 2.14 18.11
C ILE A 60 6.94 1.97 18.26
N ASP A 61 7.42 0.86 18.81
CA ASP A 61 8.86 0.59 18.95
C ASP A 61 9.59 0.55 17.58
N GLN A 62 8.98 -0.06 16.57
CA GLN A 62 9.53 -0.08 15.21
C GLN A 62 9.59 1.33 14.60
N LEU A 63 8.55 2.13 14.81
CA LEU A 63 8.48 3.50 14.35
C LEU A 63 9.55 4.37 15.06
N GLU A 64 9.73 4.22 16.37
CA GLU A 64 10.78 4.92 17.11
C GLU A 64 12.17 4.56 16.59
N ARG A 65 12.45 3.27 16.33
CA ARG A 65 13.71 2.83 15.69
C ARG A 65 13.93 3.45 14.32
N LEU A 66 12.89 3.51 13.48
CA LEU A 66 12.95 4.19 12.18
C LEU A 66 13.32 5.67 12.36
N ILE A 67 12.64 6.37 13.27
CA ILE A 67 12.89 7.79 13.52
C ILE A 67 14.31 8.02 14.05
N GLU A 68 14.80 7.20 14.98
CA GLU A 68 16.17 7.29 15.50
C GLU A 68 17.22 7.14 14.38
N VAL A 69 17.03 6.18 13.46
CA VAL A 69 17.90 6.04 12.29
C VAL A 69 17.85 7.31 11.45
N LEU A 70 16.66 7.81 11.11
CA LEU A 70 16.50 9.02 10.31
C LEU A 70 17.17 10.24 10.99
N GLU A 71 16.99 10.43 12.29
CA GLU A 71 17.58 11.56 13.02
C GLU A 71 19.11 11.48 13.10
N ARG A 72 19.70 10.27 13.03
CA ARG A 72 21.16 10.12 12.90
C ARG A 72 21.66 10.47 11.50
N LYS A 73 20.85 10.24 10.47
CA LYS A 73 21.25 10.38 9.05
C LYS A 73 20.92 11.73 8.43
N PHE A 74 19.89 12.42 8.93
CA PHE A 74 19.38 13.65 8.32
C PHE A 74 19.32 14.81 9.33
N SER A 75 19.62 16.02 8.88
CA SER A 75 19.51 17.23 9.71
C SER A 75 18.05 17.57 10.05
N HIS A 76 17.11 17.22 9.17
CA HIS A 76 15.69 17.44 9.36
C HIS A 76 14.86 16.36 8.65
N ILE A 77 13.71 16.02 9.24
CA ILE A 77 12.75 15.02 8.74
C ILE A 77 11.42 15.73 8.51
N TYR A 78 10.92 15.69 7.29
CA TYR A 78 9.57 16.14 6.95
C TYR A 78 8.67 14.92 6.74
N ILE A 79 7.47 14.94 7.32
CA ILE A 79 6.51 13.85 7.16
C ILE A 79 5.24 14.45 6.56
N CYS A 80 5.05 14.25 5.25
CA CYS A 80 3.83 14.59 4.56
C CYS A 80 2.75 13.59 4.95
N MET A 81 1.60 14.01 5.49
CA MET A 81 0.59 13.05 5.91
C MET A 81 -0.06 12.31 4.75
N GLY A 82 -0.16 10.98 4.88
CA GLY A 82 -0.91 10.11 3.99
C GLY A 82 -2.31 9.76 4.50
N ASN A 83 -3.08 9.04 3.68
CA ASN A 83 -4.45 8.68 4.05
C ASN A 83 -4.53 7.64 5.17
N HIS A 84 -3.45 6.89 5.38
CA HIS A 84 -3.25 5.96 6.49
C HIS A 84 -2.50 6.59 7.67
N ASP A 85 -2.30 7.90 7.78
CA ASP A 85 -1.63 8.46 8.99
C ASP A 85 -2.61 9.00 10.04
N LEU A 86 -3.85 9.29 9.63
CA LEU A 86 -4.92 9.81 10.49
C LEU A 86 -6.12 8.86 10.54
N LYS A 87 -6.29 8.18 11.68
CA LYS A 87 -7.24 7.06 11.82
C LYS A 87 -8.25 7.32 12.90
N LYS A 88 -9.38 6.60 12.86
CA LYS A 88 -10.37 6.62 13.94
C LYS A 88 -10.50 5.22 14.53
N TRP A 89 -10.23 5.09 15.82
CA TRP A 89 -10.44 3.84 16.57
C TRP A 89 -11.52 4.07 17.62
N HIS A 90 -12.64 3.33 17.53
CA HIS A 90 -13.84 3.55 18.36
C HIS A 90 -14.28 5.03 18.41
N GLY A 91 -14.30 5.70 17.25
CA GLY A 91 -14.67 7.12 17.13
C GLY A 91 -13.60 8.11 17.60
N LYS A 92 -12.50 7.67 18.24
CA LYS A 92 -11.39 8.53 18.67
C LYS A 92 -10.33 8.63 17.59
N LEU A 93 -9.88 9.85 17.32
CA LEU A 93 -8.79 10.12 16.40
C LEU A 93 -7.48 9.55 16.95
N GLN A 94 -6.77 8.77 16.14
CA GLN A 94 -5.44 8.24 16.39
C GLN A 94 -4.49 8.90 15.39
N HIS A 95 -3.50 9.60 15.92
CA HIS A 95 -2.50 10.30 15.13
C HIS A 95 -1.11 10.06 15.74
N PRO A 96 -0.47 8.92 15.44
CA PRO A 96 0.83 8.56 16.05
C PRO A 96 1.93 9.57 15.77
N LEU A 97 1.90 10.18 14.58
CA LEU A 97 2.93 11.11 14.14
C LEU A 97 2.93 12.43 14.94
N ILE A 98 1.82 12.82 15.61
CA ILE A 98 1.82 14.03 16.47
C ILE A 98 2.84 13.92 17.59
N ALA A 99 2.95 12.74 18.22
CA ALA A 99 3.89 12.55 19.32
C ALA A 99 5.33 12.69 18.83
N ILE A 100 5.63 12.12 17.66
CA ILE A 100 6.94 12.19 17.01
C ILE A 100 7.25 13.60 16.53
N GLY A 101 6.25 14.33 16.03
CA GLY A 101 6.37 15.72 15.59
C GLY A 101 6.71 16.71 16.71
N LYS A 102 6.72 16.30 17.97
CA LYS A 102 7.24 17.12 19.08
C LYS A 102 8.77 17.18 19.11
N ARG A 103 9.46 16.31 18.37
CA ARG A 103 10.92 16.31 18.24
C ARG A 103 11.36 17.50 17.37
N PRO A 104 12.37 18.31 17.77
CA PRO A 104 12.76 19.52 17.03
C PRO A 104 13.22 19.27 15.59
N SER A 105 13.78 18.09 15.32
CA SER A 105 14.28 17.63 14.02
C SER A 105 13.18 17.18 13.06
N ILE A 106 11.91 17.23 13.48
CA ILE A 106 10.79 16.65 12.73
C ILE A 106 9.70 17.69 12.50
N THR A 107 9.16 17.71 11.29
CA THR A 107 7.97 18.50 10.98
C THR A 107 6.93 17.61 10.30
N VAL A 108 5.79 17.45 10.96
CA VAL A 108 4.63 16.76 10.40
C VAL A 108 3.77 17.78 9.65
N ILE A 109 3.47 17.47 8.39
CA ILE A 109 2.76 18.36 7.48
C ILE A 109 1.33 17.86 7.28
N GLU A 110 0.41 18.43 8.05
CA GLU A 110 -1.02 18.05 8.03
C GLU A 110 -1.83 18.84 7.00
N LYS A 111 -1.33 20.01 6.61
CA LYS A 111 -1.98 20.93 5.69
C LYS A 111 -1.05 21.24 4.53
N HIS A 112 -1.66 21.52 3.38
CA HIS A 112 -0.90 21.98 2.23
C HIS A 112 -0.17 23.28 2.54
N GLY A 113 1.00 23.47 1.95
CA GLY A 113 1.79 24.67 2.18
C GLY A 113 3.20 24.58 1.64
N THR A 114 3.82 25.74 1.53
CA THR A 114 5.19 25.90 1.05
C THR A 114 6.16 26.00 2.21
N ILE A 115 7.26 25.26 2.13
CA ILE A 115 8.37 25.33 3.08
C ILE A 115 9.65 25.59 2.32
N LYS A 116 10.41 26.60 2.77
CA LYS A 116 11.81 26.76 2.41
C LYS A 116 12.66 26.04 3.44
N THR A 117 13.31 24.95 3.06
CA THR A 117 14.09 24.13 3.99
C THR A 117 15.38 24.84 4.44
N PRO A 118 15.96 24.48 5.60
CA PRO A 118 17.28 24.95 6.03
C PRO A 118 18.39 24.76 4.98
N LEU A 119 18.31 23.71 4.16
CA LEU A 119 19.26 23.49 3.06
C LEU A 119 18.99 24.34 1.82
N GLY A 120 17.88 25.09 1.77
CA GLY A 120 17.55 26.04 0.71
C GLY A 120 16.70 25.47 -0.42
N PHE A 121 16.00 24.37 -0.18
CA PHE A 121 15.00 23.84 -1.12
C PHE A 121 13.65 24.54 -0.92
N ASN A 122 12.99 24.92 -2.01
CA ASN A 122 11.61 25.39 -2.01
C ASN A 122 10.69 24.20 -2.28
N VAL A 123 9.92 23.78 -1.28
CA VAL A 123 9.12 22.56 -1.32
C VAL A 123 7.64 22.89 -1.11
N LEU A 124 6.78 22.42 -2.01
CA LEU A 124 5.33 22.44 -1.79
C LEU A 124 4.89 21.08 -1.26
N PHE A 125 4.19 21.07 -0.13
CA PHE A 125 3.58 19.89 0.44
C PHE A 125 2.09 19.87 0.15
N LEU A 126 1.59 18.71 -0.28
CA LEU A 126 0.21 18.42 -0.62
C LEU A 126 -0.23 17.10 0.07
N PRO A 127 -0.34 17.11 1.42
CA PRO A 127 -0.70 15.91 2.19
C PRO A 127 -2.15 15.49 1.95
N PHE A 128 -2.49 14.22 2.15
CA PHE A 128 -3.87 13.76 1.98
C PHE A 128 -4.86 14.55 2.85
N GLN A 129 -5.90 15.11 2.22
CA GLN A 129 -6.91 15.92 2.91
C GLN A 129 -8.24 15.17 3.04
N LYS A 130 -8.77 15.09 4.27
CA LYS A 130 -10.17 14.68 4.54
C LYS A 130 -11.03 15.93 4.63
N ILE A 131 -11.72 16.28 3.54
CA ILE A 131 -12.57 17.47 3.48
C ILE A 131 -14.03 17.04 3.38
N THR A 132 -14.89 17.61 4.24
CA THR A 132 -16.31 17.31 4.21
C THR A 132 -16.93 17.80 2.90
N GLY A 133 -17.53 16.89 2.13
CA GLY A 133 -18.22 17.24 0.89
C GLY A 133 -17.32 17.40 -0.34
N THR A 134 -16.02 17.13 -0.26
CA THR A 134 -15.09 17.19 -1.40
C THR A 134 -14.02 16.11 -1.26
N ASN A 135 -13.68 15.43 -2.36
CA ASN A 135 -12.56 14.49 -2.34
C ASN A 135 -11.21 15.24 -2.40
N CYS A 136 -10.12 14.54 -2.12
CA CYS A 136 -8.78 15.15 -2.06
C CYS A 136 -8.36 15.71 -3.42
N GLU A 137 -8.78 15.06 -4.50
CA GLU A 137 -8.39 15.38 -5.86
C GLU A 137 -9.05 16.67 -6.35
N ASP A 138 -10.36 16.81 -6.13
CA ASP A 138 -11.14 18.01 -6.46
C ASP A 138 -10.66 19.23 -5.65
N PHE A 139 -10.26 19.02 -4.40
CA PHE A 139 -9.64 20.06 -3.60
C PHE A 139 -8.34 20.57 -4.23
N TYR A 140 -7.42 19.68 -4.60
CA TYR A 140 -6.15 20.10 -5.20
C TYR A 140 -6.31 20.66 -6.61
N ASN A 141 -7.26 20.14 -7.36
CA ASN A 141 -7.59 20.64 -8.71
C ASN A 141 -8.24 22.02 -8.70
N SER A 142 -8.73 22.50 -7.55
CA SER A 142 -9.31 23.83 -7.36
C SER A 142 -8.41 24.80 -6.60
N MET A 143 -7.16 24.41 -6.31
CA MET A 143 -6.23 25.28 -5.59
C MET A 143 -5.91 26.56 -6.38
N PRO A 144 -5.66 27.66 -5.66
CA PRO A 144 -5.48 28.96 -6.27
C PRO A 144 -4.10 29.11 -6.96
N PRO A 145 -3.96 30.06 -7.91
CA PRO A 145 -2.77 30.17 -8.76
C PRO A 145 -1.46 30.45 -8.03
N GLU A 146 -1.45 30.94 -6.79
CA GLU A 146 -0.22 31.15 -6.02
C GLU A 146 0.61 29.87 -5.82
N PHE A 147 0.00 28.69 -5.92
CA PHE A 147 0.70 27.41 -5.86
C PHE A 147 1.32 26.98 -7.20
N THR A 148 1.28 27.83 -8.23
CA THR A 148 1.84 27.55 -9.57
C THR A 148 3.26 28.09 -9.78
N ILE A 149 3.87 28.69 -8.75
CA ILE A 149 5.28 29.09 -8.79
C ILE A 149 6.20 27.86 -8.93
N PRO A 150 7.43 28.01 -9.46
CA PRO A 150 8.37 26.89 -9.55
C PRO A 150 8.85 26.42 -8.17
N TYR A 151 8.77 25.11 -7.94
CA TYR A 151 9.32 24.43 -6.76
C TYR A 151 10.53 23.57 -7.12
N ASP A 152 11.46 23.38 -6.17
CA ASP A 152 12.52 22.39 -6.32
C ASP A 152 11.92 20.98 -6.24
N VAL A 153 10.99 20.78 -5.32
CA VAL A 153 10.28 19.51 -5.10
C VAL A 153 8.82 19.79 -4.77
N ILE A 154 7.89 19.01 -5.33
CA ILE A 154 6.52 18.94 -4.84
C ILE A 154 6.29 17.56 -4.26
N VAL A 155 5.76 17.54 -3.03
CA VAL A 155 5.45 16.31 -2.30
C VAL A 155 3.95 16.16 -2.20
N GLY A 156 3.44 15.01 -2.61
CA GLY A 156 2.00 14.74 -2.62
C GLY A 156 1.68 13.34 -2.13
N HIS A 157 0.49 13.17 -1.56
CA HIS A 157 -0.06 11.86 -1.22
C HIS A 157 -1.47 11.71 -1.81
N PHE A 158 -1.52 11.35 -3.09
CA PHE A 158 -2.75 11.22 -3.87
C PHE A 158 -2.46 10.47 -5.18
N ALA A 159 -3.51 10.04 -5.87
CA ALA A 159 -3.38 9.57 -7.25
C ALA A 159 -3.26 10.77 -8.22
N LYS A 160 -2.16 10.84 -8.97
CA LYS A 160 -1.99 11.67 -10.17
C LYS A 160 -3.03 11.28 -11.22
N LYS A 161 -3.62 12.29 -11.85
CA LYS A 161 -4.58 12.12 -12.92
C LYS A 161 -3.90 11.51 -14.15
N ASP A 162 -4.46 10.41 -14.64
CA ASP A 162 -4.05 9.83 -15.93
C ASP A 162 -5.28 9.55 -16.82
N ASN A 163 -5.03 9.18 -18.08
CA ASN A 163 -6.09 8.89 -19.04
C ASN A 163 -6.70 7.48 -18.91
N PHE A 164 -6.16 6.63 -18.02
CA PHE A 164 -6.47 5.20 -17.94
C PHE A 164 -7.00 4.80 -16.56
N LEU A 165 -6.13 4.63 -15.58
CA LEU A 165 -6.44 4.07 -14.26
C LEU A 165 -6.99 5.12 -13.29
N TYR A 166 -6.51 6.35 -13.35
CA TYR A 166 -6.76 7.40 -12.35
C TYR A 166 -7.41 8.63 -12.98
N LYS A 167 -8.50 8.45 -13.73
CA LYS A 167 -9.22 9.53 -14.43
C LYS A 167 -9.68 10.68 -13.52
N LYS A 168 -9.86 10.40 -12.22
CA LYS A 168 -10.27 11.37 -11.18
C LYS A 168 -9.11 11.86 -10.30
N GLY A 169 -7.86 11.62 -10.70
CA GLY A 169 -6.69 12.03 -9.93
C GLY A 169 -6.47 13.55 -9.87
N VAL A 170 -5.44 13.96 -9.13
CA VAL A 170 -4.91 15.33 -9.12
C VAL A 170 -4.21 15.63 -10.44
N ASN A 171 -4.60 16.73 -11.08
CA ASN A 171 -3.96 17.24 -12.28
C ASN A 171 -2.62 17.89 -11.91
N THR A 172 -1.54 17.14 -12.09
CA THR A 172 -0.18 17.62 -11.79
C THR A 172 0.30 18.72 -12.74
N ASP A 173 -0.33 18.87 -13.92
CA ASP A 173 0.02 19.92 -14.89
C ASP A 173 -0.29 21.33 -14.38
N LEU A 174 -1.10 21.44 -13.32
CA LEU A 174 -1.36 22.70 -12.62
C LEU A 174 -0.14 23.22 -11.88
N PHE A 175 0.86 22.36 -11.61
CA PHE A 175 1.99 22.69 -10.78
C PHE A 175 3.31 22.73 -11.57
N LYS A 176 4.21 23.61 -11.17
CA LYS A 176 5.55 23.71 -11.76
C LYS A 176 6.58 23.21 -10.76
N THR A 177 7.26 22.13 -11.09
CA THR A 177 8.31 21.57 -10.25
C THR A 177 9.45 21.01 -11.06
N ARG A 178 10.62 20.98 -10.45
CA ARG A 178 11.76 20.23 -10.96
C ARG A 178 11.61 18.73 -10.70
N GLU A 179 11.02 18.34 -9.57
CA GLU A 179 10.81 16.92 -9.24
C GLU A 179 9.56 16.70 -8.37
N TRP A 180 8.99 15.49 -8.48
CA TRP A 180 7.85 15.02 -7.71
C TRP A 180 8.24 13.88 -6.76
N PHE A 181 7.81 14.00 -5.51
CA PHE A 181 7.78 12.92 -4.53
C PHE A 181 6.32 12.56 -4.23
N LEU A 182 5.73 11.67 -5.02
CA LEU A 182 4.35 11.20 -4.80
C LEU A 182 4.32 9.87 -4.04
N GLY A 183 3.48 9.82 -2.99
CA GLY A 183 3.08 8.60 -2.29
C GLY A 183 1.76 8.03 -2.82
N HIS A 184 1.08 7.20 -2.01
CA HIS A 184 -0.25 6.59 -2.24
C HIS A 184 -0.26 5.43 -3.24
N ILE A 185 0.46 5.54 -4.37
CA ILE A 185 0.52 4.48 -5.37
C ILE A 185 1.80 3.65 -5.22
N HIS A 186 1.65 2.41 -4.75
CA HIS A 186 2.76 1.57 -4.28
C HIS A 186 3.64 0.97 -5.38
N ASN A 187 3.12 0.76 -6.58
CA ASN A 187 3.77 -0.03 -7.62
C ASN A 187 4.54 0.81 -8.67
N ARG A 188 4.76 2.11 -8.40
CA ARG A 188 5.46 3.06 -9.28
C ARG A 188 5.10 2.91 -10.78
N PRO A 189 3.85 3.22 -11.18
CA PRO A 189 3.46 3.18 -12.59
C PRO A 189 4.12 4.33 -13.38
N GLU A 190 4.51 5.40 -12.69
CA GLU A 190 5.18 6.59 -13.21
C GLU A 190 6.37 6.95 -12.31
N LYS A 191 7.34 7.71 -12.83
CA LYS A 191 8.59 8.00 -12.10
C LYS A 191 8.34 8.93 -10.92
N GLU A 192 7.31 9.77 -11.00
CA GLU A 192 6.89 10.75 -9.99
C GLU A 192 6.49 10.08 -8.67
N TYR A 193 5.96 8.86 -8.73
CA TYR A 193 5.71 8.05 -7.54
C TYR A 193 7.00 7.45 -7.01
N LEU A 194 7.18 7.49 -5.69
CA LEU A 194 8.26 6.78 -5.01
C LEU A 194 7.93 5.30 -4.79
N GLY A 195 6.63 4.99 -4.71
CA GLY A 195 6.13 3.66 -4.38
C GLY A 195 6.35 3.32 -2.91
N SER A 196 5.88 2.13 -2.53
CA SER A 196 6.13 1.60 -1.20
C SER A 196 7.54 1.02 -1.10
N VAL A 197 8.14 1.05 0.09
CA VAL A 197 9.50 0.50 0.30
C VAL A 197 9.58 -1.01 0.06
N TYR A 198 8.44 -1.72 0.11
CA TYR A 198 8.28 -3.13 -0.29
C TYR A 198 6.86 -3.38 -0.81
N SER A 199 6.64 -4.49 -1.53
CA SER A 199 5.33 -4.85 -2.08
C SER A 199 4.35 -5.34 -1.00
N LEU A 200 3.22 -4.67 -0.82
CA LEU A 200 2.21 -5.06 0.19
C LEU A 200 1.35 -6.24 -0.27
N ASN A 201 1.33 -6.50 -1.58
CA ASN A 201 0.65 -7.65 -2.18
C ASN A 201 1.41 -8.18 -3.43
N PRO A 202 1.11 -9.42 -3.88
CA PRO A 202 1.77 -10.01 -5.04
C PRO A 202 1.63 -9.19 -6.33
N THR A 203 0.48 -8.53 -6.52
CA THR A 203 0.23 -7.69 -7.70
C THR A 203 1.11 -6.44 -7.75
N GLU A 204 1.69 -6.03 -6.62
CA GLU A 204 2.63 -4.92 -6.52
C GLU A 204 4.10 -5.33 -6.69
N GLU A 205 4.43 -6.63 -6.83
CA GLU A 205 5.83 -7.07 -6.94
C GLU A 205 6.47 -6.62 -8.26
N LYS A 206 5.69 -6.56 -9.33
CA LYS A 206 6.12 -6.02 -10.63
C LYS A 206 5.80 -4.53 -10.70
N CYS A 207 6.85 -3.72 -10.70
CA CYS A 207 6.74 -2.28 -10.93
C CYS A 207 7.25 -1.93 -12.33
N LYS A 208 6.63 -0.93 -12.97
CA LYS A 208 7.16 -0.39 -14.24
C LYS A 208 8.49 0.31 -14.02
N TYR A 209 8.62 1.02 -12.90
CA TYR A 209 9.89 1.56 -12.40
C TYR A 209 10.27 0.89 -11.08
N PRO A 210 11.54 0.50 -10.86
CA PRO A 210 11.96 -0.15 -9.62
C PRO A 210 11.64 0.69 -8.39
N ARG A 211 11.28 0.09 -7.25
CA ARG A 211 11.12 0.85 -5.99
C ARG A 211 12.40 1.62 -5.67
N CYS A 212 12.27 2.90 -5.35
CA CYS A 212 13.44 3.74 -5.09
C CYS A 212 13.19 4.71 -3.94
N MET A 213 14.29 5.17 -3.38
CA MET A 213 14.37 6.45 -2.70
C MET A 213 14.91 7.47 -3.71
N LYS A 214 14.32 8.67 -3.78
CA LYS A 214 14.84 9.72 -4.66
C LYS A 214 15.79 10.63 -3.91
N LYS A 215 16.84 11.10 -4.57
CA LYS A 215 17.75 12.14 -4.07
C LYS A 215 17.73 13.32 -5.02
N VAL A 216 17.45 14.51 -4.49
CA VAL A 216 17.46 15.77 -5.23
C VAL A 216 18.55 16.68 -4.65
N THR A 217 19.45 17.11 -5.51
CA THR A 217 20.47 18.15 -5.26
C THR A 217 20.19 19.34 -6.17
N LYS A 218 20.90 20.46 -6.04
CA LYS A 218 20.68 21.61 -6.94
C LYS A 218 21.06 21.32 -8.39
N GLU A 219 21.91 20.33 -8.63
CA GLU A 219 22.45 20.01 -9.94
C GLU A 219 21.87 18.71 -10.52
N ASN A 220 21.57 17.73 -9.68
CA ASN A 220 21.20 16.39 -10.11
C ASN A 220 19.96 15.82 -9.40
N ILE A 221 19.29 14.87 -10.06
CA ILE A 221 18.21 14.03 -9.54
C ILE A 221 18.64 12.58 -9.74
N GLU A 222 18.52 11.76 -8.69
CA GLU A 222 18.95 10.36 -8.70
C GLU A 222 17.88 9.46 -8.07
N ASP A 223 17.52 8.39 -8.77
CA ASP A 223 16.72 7.28 -8.23
C ASP A 223 17.69 6.26 -7.61
N ILE A 224 17.67 6.14 -6.28
CA ILE A 224 18.44 5.14 -5.53
C ILE A 224 17.55 3.90 -5.35
N ASN A 225 17.82 2.85 -6.11
CA ASN A 225 17.04 1.61 -6.06
C ASN A 225 17.09 0.98 -4.67
N LEU A 226 15.92 0.60 -4.15
CA LEU A 226 15.81 -0.12 -2.89
C LEU A 226 16.14 -1.61 -3.10
N PRO A 227 16.82 -2.27 -2.14
CA PRO A 227 16.94 -3.71 -2.14
C PRO A 227 15.58 -4.42 -2.11
N LYS A 228 15.55 -5.67 -2.55
CA LYS A 228 14.36 -6.51 -2.43
C LYS A 228 14.27 -7.07 -1.00
N PHE A 229 13.44 -6.45 -0.17
CA PHE A 229 13.22 -6.90 1.21
C PHE A 229 12.22 -8.05 1.35
N LEU A 230 11.35 -8.23 0.34
CA LEU A 230 10.23 -9.18 0.34
C LEU A 230 10.05 -9.79 -1.05
N THR A 231 9.71 -11.07 -1.10
CA THR A 231 9.26 -11.74 -2.34
C THR A 231 8.03 -12.61 -2.10
N TYR A 232 7.17 -12.69 -3.10
CA TYR A 232 6.06 -13.62 -3.11
C TYR A 232 6.43 -14.85 -3.94
N LYS A 233 6.25 -16.03 -3.35
CA LYS A 233 6.54 -17.32 -3.99
C LYS A 233 5.31 -18.22 -3.97
N THR A 234 5.33 -19.19 -4.86
CA THR A 234 4.33 -20.26 -4.90
C THR A 234 5.02 -21.60 -4.69
N ILE A 235 4.44 -22.45 -3.86
CA ILE A 235 4.92 -23.82 -3.58
C ILE A 235 3.78 -24.81 -3.74
N ALA A 236 4.04 -26.01 -4.26
CA ALA A 236 3.06 -27.08 -4.27
C ALA A 236 3.06 -27.81 -2.91
N TYR A 237 1.89 -28.25 -2.43
CA TYR A 237 1.81 -29.10 -1.24
C TYR A 237 2.10 -30.58 -1.63
N PRO A 238 2.97 -31.31 -0.91
CA PRO A 238 3.67 -30.97 0.34
C PRO A 238 5.17 -30.58 0.15
N ASP A 239 5.55 -29.94 -0.95
CA ASP A 239 6.94 -29.63 -1.27
C ASP A 239 7.58 -28.59 -0.34
N LYS A 240 8.87 -28.78 -0.03
CA LYS A 240 9.64 -27.84 0.79
C LYS A 240 10.40 -26.83 -0.08
N PRO A 241 10.20 -25.51 0.09
CA PRO A 241 10.98 -24.51 -0.62
C PRO A 241 12.40 -24.37 -0.07
N THR A 242 13.32 -23.90 -0.92
CA THR A 242 14.60 -23.32 -0.49
C THR A 242 14.37 -21.87 -0.05
N LEU A 243 14.84 -21.54 1.15
CA LEU A 243 14.68 -20.21 1.75
C LEU A 243 15.91 -19.33 1.51
N ASP A 244 15.69 -18.07 1.21
CA ASP A 244 16.72 -17.03 1.21
C ASP A 244 16.64 -16.18 2.49
N SER A 245 17.68 -16.27 3.34
CA SER A 245 17.76 -15.50 4.59
C SER A 245 17.89 -13.98 4.39
N SER A 246 18.30 -13.53 3.21
CA SER A 246 18.52 -12.11 2.91
C SER A 246 17.21 -11.32 2.81
N MET A 247 16.09 -11.97 2.45
CA MET A 247 14.78 -11.35 2.29
C MET A 247 13.68 -12.09 3.05
N VAL A 248 12.53 -11.46 3.22
CA VAL A 248 11.34 -12.16 3.71
C VAL A 248 10.67 -12.85 2.54
N GLU A 249 10.29 -14.11 2.73
CA GLU A 249 9.58 -14.90 1.71
C GLU A 249 8.17 -15.19 2.17
N VAL A 250 7.19 -14.86 1.32
CA VAL A 250 5.77 -15.06 1.60
C VAL A 250 5.18 -15.98 0.55
N PHE A 251 4.53 -17.05 1.00
CA PHE A 251 4.11 -18.16 0.15
C PHE A 251 2.61 -18.20 -0.08
N THR A 252 2.23 -18.52 -1.31
CA THR A 252 0.93 -19.10 -1.66
C THR A 252 1.12 -20.60 -1.88
N VAL A 253 0.36 -21.42 -1.17
CA VAL A 253 0.48 -22.89 -1.26
C VAL A 253 -0.54 -23.45 -2.23
N LYS A 254 -0.08 -24.12 -3.29
CA LYS A 254 -0.91 -24.84 -4.25
C LYS A 254 -1.32 -26.22 -3.72
N ASN A 255 -2.50 -26.66 -4.08
CA ASN A 255 -3.00 -28.03 -3.87
C ASN A 255 -3.06 -28.45 -2.38
N CYS A 256 -3.14 -27.49 -1.47
CA CYS A 256 -3.36 -27.74 -0.05
C CYS A 256 -4.87 -27.72 0.27
N PRO A 257 -5.38 -28.61 1.15
CA PRO A 257 -6.82 -28.68 1.46
C PRO A 257 -7.41 -27.36 1.97
N ASN A 258 -6.68 -26.65 2.83
CA ASN A 258 -7.05 -25.37 3.41
C ASN A 258 -5.81 -24.64 3.97
N LYS A 259 -5.96 -23.34 4.27
CA LYS A 259 -4.87 -22.50 4.80
C LYS A 259 -4.35 -22.96 6.17
N LEU A 260 -5.21 -23.47 7.05
CA LEU A 260 -4.80 -23.96 8.38
C LEU A 260 -3.86 -25.17 8.26
N ALA A 261 -4.18 -26.11 7.38
CA ALA A 261 -3.32 -27.27 7.09
C ALA A 261 -1.97 -26.82 6.52
N ALA A 262 -1.96 -25.83 5.62
CA ALA A 262 -0.71 -25.25 5.12
C ALA A 262 0.11 -24.60 6.23
N GLN A 263 -0.51 -23.82 7.12
CA GLN A 263 0.17 -23.17 8.25
C GLN A 263 0.71 -24.19 9.26
N GLU A 264 -0.02 -25.28 9.50
CA GLU A 264 0.42 -26.36 10.41
C GLU A 264 1.56 -27.17 9.82
N TYR A 265 1.55 -27.42 8.50
CA TYR A 265 2.63 -28.14 7.81
C TYR A 265 3.89 -27.27 7.66
N TYR A 266 3.73 -26.00 7.30
CA TYR A 266 4.80 -25.04 7.06
C TYR A 266 4.95 -24.04 8.21
N LYS A 267 5.18 -24.52 9.43
CA LYS A 267 5.19 -23.70 10.66
C LYS A 267 6.16 -22.51 10.64
N GLU A 268 7.26 -22.65 9.90
CA GLU A 268 8.32 -21.64 9.82
C GLU A 268 8.13 -20.69 8.63
N LEU A 269 7.13 -20.93 7.77
CA LEU A 269 6.91 -20.13 6.56
C LEU A 269 5.76 -19.14 6.73
N PHE A 270 5.88 -17.99 6.07
CA PHE A 270 4.78 -17.04 6.01
C PHE A 270 3.79 -17.42 4.92
N ILE A 271 2.68 -18.05 5.31
CA ILE A 271 1.62 -18.45 4.39
C ILE A 271 0.58 -17.33 4.23
N LYS A 272 0.54 -16.70 3.05
CA LYS A 272 -0.46 -15.66 2.72
C LYS A 272 -1.81 -16.30 2.40
N GLY A 273 -1.81 -17.35 1.59
CA GLY A 273 -3.01 -18.00 1.11
C GLY A 273 -2.75 -19.37 0.50
N ILE A 274 -3.81 -19.96 -0.03
CA ILE A 274 -3.75 -21.20 -0.80
C ILE A 274 -4.38 -20.98 -2.17
N GLU A 275 -3.94 -21.77 -3.14
CA GLU A 275 -4.53 -21.85 -4.47
C GLU A 275 -4.88 -23.32 -4.72
N LYS A 276 -6.13 -23.60 -5.09
CA LYS A 276 -6.50 -24.94 -5.57
C LYS A 276 -6.39 -24.90 -7.07
N GLU A 277 -5.68 -25.84 -7.67
CA GLU A 277 -5.90 -26.10 -9.09
C GLU A 277 -7.39 -26.35 -9.26
N LYS A 278 -8.03 -25.56 -10.12
CA LYS A 278 -9.32 -25.96 -10.66
C LYS A 278 -9.01 -27.30 -11.31
N GLU A 279 -9.62 -28.38 -10.84
CA GLU A 279 -9.74 -29.55 -11.69
C GLU A 279 -10.26 -29.02 -13.03
N ASP A 280 -9.55 -29.31 -14.11
CA ASP A 280 -10.05 -29.06 -15.45
C ASP A 280 -11.43 -29.70 -15.52
N ILE A 281 -12.47 -28.89 -15.33
CA ILE A 281 -13.79 -29.19 -15.85
C ILE A 281 -13.50 -29.16 -17.34
N LYS A 282 -13.12 -30.33 -17.90
CA LYS A 282 -13.08 -30.58 -19.34
C LYS A 282 -14.23 -29.82 -19.91
N ASP A 283 -13.93 -28.88 -20.81
CA ASP A 283 -14.90 -28.06 -21.52
C ASP A 283 -16.22 -28.81 -21.64
N VAL A 284 -17.14 -28.55 -20.71
CA VAL A 284 -18.54 -28.72 -21.02
C VAL A 284 -18.72 -27.58 -21.96
N THR A 285 -18.58 -27.88 -23.25
CA THR A 285 -19.04 -27.05 -24.34
C THR A 285 -20.36 -26.48 -23.83
N VAL A 286 -20.38 -25.18 -23.51
CA VAL A 286 -21.63 -24.48 -23.32
C VAL A 286 -22.22 -24.40 -24.71
N THR A 287 -22.75 -25.53 -25.17
CA THR A 287 -23.92 -25.54 -26.00
C THR A 287 -24.91 -24.68 -25.23
N THR A 288 -25.10 -23.46 -25.72
CA THR A 288 -26.26 -22.63 -25.43
C THR A 288 -27.50 -23.45 -25.79
N THR A 289 -27.88 -24.38 -24.93
CA THR A 289 -29.14 -25.09 -24.97
C THR A 289 -30.15 -24.22 -24.26
N SER A 290 -30.95 -23.53 -25.08
CA SER A 290 -32.30 -23.02 -24.83
C SER A 290 -32.47 -22.12 -23.61
N ASP A 291 -33.02 -20.93 -23.84
CA ASP A 291 -33.69 -20.11 -22.83
C ASP A 291 -34.71 -20.96 -22.05
N LYS A 292 -34.29 -21.59 -20.95
CA LYS A 292 -35.19 -22.18 -19.98
C LYS A 292 -35.80 -21.04 -19.18
N THR A 293 -37.02 -20.66 -19.54
CA THR A 293 -37.86 -19.84 -18.68
C THR A 293 -38.27 -20.68 -17.46
N PHE A 294 -37.76 -20.32 -16.30
CA PHE A 294 -38.17 -20.91 -15.02
C PHE A 294 -39.47 -20.25 -14.54
N LYS A 295 -40.39 -21.01 -13.95
CA LYS A 295 -41.66 -20.45 -13.48
C LYS A 295 -41.52 -19.68 -12.17
N ASN A 296 -40.49 -20.01 -11.39
CA ASN A 296 -40.21 -19.41 -10.10
C ASN A 296 -38.72 -19.60 -9.73
N TYR A 297 -38.27 -18.91 -8.69
CA TYR A 297 -36.85 -18.93 -8.31
C TYR A 297 -36.42 -20.27 -7.69
N HIS A 298 -37.37 -21.05 -7.17
CA HIS A 298 -37.13 -22.40 -6.68
C HIS A 298 -36.72 -23.36 -7.80
N GLU A 299 -37.46 -23.37 -8.91
CA GLU A 299 -37.16 -24.19 -10.08
C GLU A 299 -35.79 -23.82 -10.67
N ALA A 300 -35.44 -22.53 -10.66
CA ALA A 300 -34.12 -22.08 -11.09
C ALA A 300 -33.01 -22.60 -10.16
N PHE A 301 -33.22 -22.54 -8.84
CA PHE A 301 -32.24 -23.01 -7.86
C PHE A 301 -32.06 -24.53 -7.88
N ASP A 302 -33.14 -25.29 -7.99
CA ASP A 302 -33.10 -26.76 -8.10
C ASP A 302 -32.45 -27.20 -9.41
N SER A 303 -32.76 -26.53 -10.53
CA SER A 303 -32.10 -26.79 -11.82
C SER A 303 -30.61 -26.49 -11.75
N TRP A 304 -30.20 -25.40 -11.11
CA TRP A 304 -28.79 -25.07 -10.93
C TRP A 304 -28.04 -26.11 -10.08
N ILE A 305 -28.62 -26.59 -8.98
CA ILE A 305 -28.02 -27.66 -8.17
C ILE A 305 -27.85 -28.92 -9.00
N SER A 306 -28.88 -29.29 -9.78
CA SER A 306 -28.85 -30.48 -10.63
C SER A 306 -27.85 -30.38 -11.77
N GLU A 307 -27.74 -29.21 -12.42
CA GLU A 307 -26.85 -28.99 -13.56
C GLU A 307 -25.38 -28.88 -13.14
N THR A 308 -25.11 -28.30 -11.97
CA THR A 308 -23.73 -28.11 -11.47
C THR A 308 -23.23 -29.28 -10.62
N GLY A 309 -24.10 -30.20 -10.21
CA GLY A 309 -23.76 -31.29 -9.29
C GLY A 309 -23.34 -30.80 -7.89
N THR A 310 -23.70 -29.57 -7.53
CA THR A 310 -23.29 -28.94 -6.27
C THR A 310 -23.91 -29.68 -5.07
N LYS A 311 -23.08 -30.15 -4.13
CA LYS A 311 -23.56 -30.76 -2.89
C LYS A 311 -23.97 -29.69 -1.88
N VAL A 312 -25.27 -29.40 -1.81
CA VAL A 312 -25.84 -28.47 -0.83
C VAL A 312 -26.28 -29.22 0.43
N SER A 313 -25.89 -28.76 1.61
CA SER A 313 -26.35 -29.36 2.87
C SER A 313 -27.85 -29.12 3.08
N ARG A 314 -28.53 -30.05 3.75
CA ARG A 314 -29.98 -29.96 3.98
C ARG A 314 -30.40 -28.68 4.72
N GLN A 315 -29.54 -28.13 5.57
CA GLN A 315 -29.79 -26.89 6.29
C GLN A 315 -29.68 -25.66 5.37
N VAL A 316 -28.65 -25.61 4.52
CA VAL A 316 -28.46 -24.53 3.54
C VAL A 316 -29.58 -24.55 2.50
N TYR A 317 -29.95 -25.73 2.01
CA TYR A 317 -31.05 -25.89 1.07
C TYR A 317 -32.37 -25.34 1.62
N LYS A 318 -32.70 -25.63 2.89
CA LYS A 318 -33.89 -25.11 3.55
C LYS A 318 -33.87 -23.59 3.71
N LEU A 319 -32.73 -23.03 4.10
CA LEU A 319 -32.57 -21.59 4.30
C LEU A 319 -32.70 -20.82 2.98
N VAL A 320 -32.05 -21.27 1.92
CA VAL A 320 -32.14 -20.62 0.61
C VAL A 320 -33.57 -20.70 0.11
N ASN A 321 -34.23 -21.86 0.21
CA ASN A 321 -35.63 -21.98 -0.17
C ASN A 321 -36.57 -21.09 0.67
N SER A 322 -36.34 -20.89 1.97
CA SER A 322 -37.19 -19.97 2.74
C SER A 322 -37.03 -18.52 2.27
N MET A 323 -35.81 -18.10 1.91
CA MET A 323 -35.56 -16.75 1.39
C MET A 323 -36.19 -16.54 0.01
N LEU A 324 -36.13 -17.55 -0.87
CA LEU A 324 -36.73 -17.47 -2.20
C LEU A 324 -38.27 -17.37 -2.12
N LYS A 325 -38.91 -18.02 -1.14
CA LYS A 325 -40.35 -17.86 -0.88
C LYS A 325 -40.74 -16.45 -0.44
N GLU A 326 -39.98 -15.87 0.49
CA GLU A 326 -40.24 -14.49 0.97
C GLU A 326 -40.11 -13.44 -0.15
N THR A 327 -39.38 -13.76 -1.21
CA THR A 327 -39.18 -12.88 -2.37
C THR A 327 -40.33 -12.99 -3.39
N GLU A 328 -41.10 -14.08 -3.37
CA GLU A 328 -42.27 -14.29 -4.25
C GLU A 328 -43.59 -13.80 -3.62
N GLU A 329 -43.60 -13.55 -2.31
CA GLU A 329 -44.76 -13.05 -1.55
C GLU A 329 -44.76 -11.52 -1.32
N ASN A 330 -43.75 -10.79 -1.82
CA ASN A 330 -43.62 -9.31 -1.77
C ASN A 330 -43.65 -8.69 -3.18
#